data_AF-A0A4P7H9S6-F1
#
_entry.id   AF-A0A4P7H9S6-F1
#
_cell.length_a   1.000
_cell.length_b   1.000
_cell.length_c   1.000
_cell.angle_alpha   90.00
_cell.angle_beta   90.00
_cell.angle_gamma   90.00
#
_symmetry.space_group_name_H-M   'P 1'
#
loop_
_entity.id
_entity.type
_entity.pdbx_description
1 polymer ?
#
loop_
_entity_poly.entity_id
_entity_poly.type
_entity_poly.pdbx_seq_one_letter_code
_entity_poly.pdbx_strand_id
1 'polypeptide(L)'
;MSTEKGEGAEPISIAAAFAELDSYLEQRDANVYDVEAGLAELKKRVTGEIGAAADAETSADATIDVHPDIMVNDTVMVSAVSPESAFRRAGKDNWGLSWLPDRDLTFTQALAGMELDRLLSNPELAHDATTHARLDLLADQLGLPVAQAVTLLSERLVERMHADSSTAVQVSGPRKELIDRWLG
;
A
#
# COMPACT_ATOMS: atom_id res chain seq x y z
N MET A 1 -38.50 12.37 34.80
CA MET A 1 -38.00 11.24 35.62
C MET A 1 -37.95 10.06 34.67
N SER A 2 -36.84 9.86 33.96
CA SER A 2 -35.73 8.93 34.31
C SER A 2 -36.22 7.47 34.24
N THR A 3 -35.67 6.56 33.44
CA THR A 3 -34.26 6.37 33.04
C THR A 3 -34.15 5.66 31.69
N GLU A 4 -33.11 6.04 30.95
CA GLU A 4 -32.51 5.31 29.83
C GLU A 4 -32.13 3.88 30.22
N LYS A 5 -32.25 2.93 29.27
CA LYS A 5 -31.63 1.61 29.36
C LYS A 5 -30.89 1.37 28.04
N GLY A 6 -29.57 1.53 28.07
CA GLY A 6 -28.70 1.21 26.94
C GLY A 6 -28.76 -0.29 26.64
N GLU A 7 -29.11 -0.61 25.40
CA GLU A 7 -29.15 -1.96 24.87
C GLU A 7 -27.72 -2.32 24.44
N GLY A 8 -26.99 -2.98 25.33
CA GLY A 8 -25.66 -3.50 25.06
C GLY A 8 -25.74 -4.59 23.99
N ALA A 9 -24.92 -4.45 22.94
CA ALA A 9 -24.70 -5.53 21.99
C ALA A 9 -24.21 -6.75 22.76
N GLU A 10 -25.03 -7.81 22.82
CA GLU A 10 -24.62 -9.06 23.45
C GLU A 10 -23.42 -9.64 22.70
N PRO A 11 -22.38 -10.12 23.41
CA PRO A 11 -21.25 -10.78 22.77
C PRO A 11 -21.74 -12.05 22.09
N ILE A 12 -21.73 -12.06 20.76
CA ILE A 12 -22.06 -13.22 19.95
C ILE A 12 -21.01 -14.29 20.26
N SER A 13 -21.46 -15.47 20.70
CA SER A 13 -20.53 -16.59 20.94
C SER A 13 -19.88 -17.02 19.63
N ILE A 14 -18.63 -17.48 19.70
CA ILE A 14 -17.90 -18.02 18.54
C ILE A 14 -18.73 -19.10 17.83
N ALA A 15 -19.46 -19.94 18.58
CA ALA A 15 -20.33 -20.97 18.00
C ALA A 15 -21.51 -20.38 17.21
N ALA A 16 -22.08 -19.25 17.65
CA ALA A 16 -23.14 -18.57 16.93
C ALA A 16 -22.61 -17.89 15.65
N ALA A 17 -21.39 -17.34 15.68
CA ALA A 17 -20.74 -16.81 14.49
C ALA A 17 -20.46 -17.91 13.44
N PHE A 18 -20.06 -19.11 13.88
CA PHE A 18 -19.88 -20.24 12.96
C PHE A 18 -21.20 -20.75 12.37
N ALA A 19 -22.28 -20.81 13.16
CA ALA A 19 -23.60 -21.19 12.65
C ALA A 19 -24.12 -20.17 11.61
N GLU A 20 -23.81 -18.89 11.78
CA GLU A 20 -24.14 -17.86 10.81
C GLU A 20 -23.32 -18.00 9.52
N LEU A 21 -22.02 -18.27 9.63
CA LEU A 21 -21.15 -18.56 8.46
C LEU A 21 -21.57 -19.82 7.70
N ASP A 22 -21.97 -20.88 8.40
CA ASP A 22 -22.50 -22.10 7.77
C ASP A 22 -23.81 -21.81 7.02
N SER A 23 -24.69 -20.97 7.57
CA SER A 23 -25.89 -20.48 6.88
C SER A 23 -25.56 -19.69 5.59
N TYR A 24 -24.51 -18.87 5.62
CA TYR A 24 -24.02 -18.15 4.42
C TYR A 24 -23.40 -19.09 3.37
N LEU A 25 -22.79 -20.20 3.79
CA LEU A 25 -22.24 -21.21 2.88
C LEU A 25 -23.33 -22.09 2.29
N GLU A 26 -24.37 -22.43 3.05
CA GLU A 26 -25.53 -23.19 2.57
C GLU A 26 -26.41 -22.37 1.61
N GLN A 27 -26.40 -21.03 1.69
CA GLN A 27 -27.04 -20.15 0.71
C GLN A 27 -26.24 -20.02 -0.61
N ARG A 28 -25.02 -20.56 -0.69
CA ARG A 28 -24.07 -20.30 -1.79
C ARG A 28 -24.23 -21.19 -3.03
N ASP A 29 -25.25 -22.05 -3.08
CA ASP A 29 -25.54 -22.87 -4.27
C ASP A 29 -26.25 -22.12 -5.42
N ALA A 30 -26.54 -20.81 -5.26
CA ALA A 30 -27.22 -20.02 -6.28
C ALA A 30 -26.29 -19.18 -7.20
N ASN A 31 -25.00 -19.07 -6.90
CA ASN A 31 -24.06 -18.32 -7.74
C ASN A 31 -23.06 -19.27 -8.41
N VAL A 32 -23.57 -20.11 -9.31
CA VAL A 32 -22.73 -20.76 -10.31
C VAL A 32 -22.21 -19.68 -11.25
N TYR A 33 -20.97 -19.25 -11.03
CA TYR A 33 -20.29 -18.33 -11.93
C TYR A 33 -20.05 -19.05 -13.26
N ASP A 34 -20.75 -18.62 -14.30
CA ASP A 34 -20.55 -19.14 -15.65
C ASP A 34 -19.22 -18.60 -16.21
N VAL A 35 -18.19 -19.43 -16.08
CA VAL A 35 -16.82 -19.14 -16.52
C VAL A 35 -16.75 -18.84 -18.01
N GLU A 36 -17.60 -19.48 -18.82
CA GLU A 36 -17.63 -19.25 -20.27
C GLU A 36 -18.24 -17.88 -20.61
N ALA A 37 -19.29 -17.48 -19.90
CA ALA A 37 -19.86 -16.13 -20.04
C ALA A 37 -18.87 -15.05 -19.61
N GLY A 38 -18.17 -15.24 -18.48
CA GLY A 38 -17.12 -14.31 -18.01
C GLY A 38 -15.95 -14.19 -18.98
N LEU A 39 -15.51 -15.32 -19.58
CA LEU A 39 -14.42 -15.34 -20.54
C LEU A 39 -14.81 -14.72 -21.90
N ALA A 40 -16.05 -14.89 -22.34
CA ALA A 40 -16.57 -14.26 -23.55
C ALA A 40 -16.60 -12.74 -23.42
N GLU A 41 -17.05 -12.22 -22.26
CA GLU A 41 -17.08 -10.80 -21.94
C GLU A 41 -15.66 -10.19 -21.93
N LEU A 42 -14.70 -10.93 -21.35
CA LEU A 42 -13.30 -10.54 -21.30
C LEU A 42 -12.66 -10.47 -22.70
N LYS A 43 -12.88 -11.48 -23.54
CA LYS A 43 -12.38 -11.51 -24.93
C LYS A 43 -12.97 -10.39 -25.77
N LYS A 44 -14.25 -10.05 -25.58
CA LYS A 44 -14.91 -8.93 -26.26
C LYS A 44 -14.27 -7.59 -25.92
N ARG A 45 -13.89 -7.37 -24.66
CA ARG A 45 -13.16 -6.15 -24.22
C ARG A 45 -11.77 -6.07 -24.82
N VAL A 46 -10.98 -7.14 -24.70
CA VAL A 46 -9.58 -7.17 -25.19
C VAL A 46 -9.50 -7.01 -26.70
N THR A 47 -10.47 -7.56 -27.44
CA THR A 47 -10.48 -7.48 -28.92
C THR A 47 -11.10 -6.16 -29.42
N GLY A 48 -11.94 -5.50 -28.61
CA GLY A 48 -12.62 -4.25 -28.97
C GLY A 48 -11.76 -2.98 -28.89
N GLU A 49 -10.66 -2.99 -28.13
CA GLU A 49 -9.85 -1.79 -27.85
C GLU A 49 -8.61 -1.60 -28.75
N ILE A 50 -8.29 -2.53 -29.66
CA ILE A 50 -7.10 -2.40 -30.55
C ILE A 50 -7.41 -1.65 -31.86
N GLY A 51 -8.58 -1.00 -31.97
CA GLY A 51 -9.08 -0.47 -33.24
C GLY A 51 -9.71 0.91 -33.21
N ALA A 52 -9.28 1.86 -32.36
CA ALA A 52 -9.70 3.26 -32.49
C ALA A 52 -8.75 4.22 -31.75
N ALA A 53 -7.58 4.47 -32.33
CA ALA A 53 -6.79 5.65 -32.02
C ALA A 53 -7.01 6.69 -33.12
N ALA A 54 -7.94 7.62 -32.89
CA ALA A 54 -7.90 8.99 -33.42
C ALA A 54 -9.03 9.79 -32.75
N ASP A 55 -8.62 10.86 -32.05
CA ASP A 55 -9.44 12.02 -31.68
C ASP A 55 -10.48 11.83 -30.56
N ALA A 56 -10.08 12.07 -29.31
CA ALA A 56 -10.72 13.01 -28.37
C ALA A 56 -10.19 12.82 -26.94
N GLU A 57 -9.57 13.90 -26.46
CA GLU A 57 -9.51 14.39 -25.08
C GLU A 57 -9.91 13.46 -23.92
N THR A 58 -8.90 13.10 -23.14
CA THR A 58 -8.86 13.18 -21.67
C THR A 58 -10.21 13.28 -20.94
N SER A 59 -10.73 12.14 -20.53
CA SER A 59 -11.36 11.99 -19.20
C SER A 59 -11.33 10.51 -18.83
N ALA A 60 -10.16 10.07 -18.36
CA ALA A 60 -9.94 8.72 -17.87
C ALA A 60 -10.47 8.64 -16.42
N ASP A 61 -11.73 8.23 -16.27
CA ASP A 61 -12.23 7.63 -15.03
C ASP A 61 -11.77 6.17 -14.99
N ALA A 62 -10.45 5.98 -14.94
CA ALA A 62 -9.89 4.76 -14.41
C ALA A 62 -9.86 4.97 -12.90
N THR A 63 -10.84 4.41 -12.18
CA THR A 63 -10.75 4.24 -10.74
C THR A 63 -9.52 3.38 -10.47
N ILE A 64 -8.40 4.06 -10.27
CA ILE A 64 -7.21 3.48 -9.69
C ILE A 64 -7.66 2.98 -8.32
N ASP A 65 -7.74 1.66 -8.17
CA ASP A 65 -8.11 1.00 -6.91
C ASP A 65 -6.96 1.21 -5.92
N VAL A 66 -6.91 2.41 -5.34
CA VAL A 66 -5.93 2.78 -4.32
C VAL A 66 -6.29 1.97 -3.07
N HIS A 67 -5.41 1.05 -2.68
CA HIS A 67 -5.57 0.31 -1.43
C HIS A 67 -5.83 1.29 -0.28
N PRO A 68 -6.78 1.03 0.64
CA PRO A 68 -7.20 1.98 1.68
C PRO A 68 -6.06 2.48 2.59
N ASP A 69 -4.92 1.80 2.59
CA ASP A 69 -3.75 2.12 3.41
C ASP A 69 -2.77 3.09 2.73
N ILE A 70 -3.03 3.48 1.47
CA ILE A 70 -2.24 4.49 0.75
C ILE A 70 -3.07 5.76 0.65
N MET A 71 -2.62 6.81 1.33
CA MET A 71 -3.21 8.13 1.22
C MET A 71 -2.51 8.90 0.10
N VAL A 72 -3.30 9.44 -0.83
CA VAL A 72 -2.81 10.23 -1.97
C VAL A 72 -3.41 11.62 -1.93
N ASN A 73 -2.57 12.64 -2.13
CA ASN A 73 -2.99 13.99 -2.48
C ASN A 73 -2.16 14.52 -3.65
N ASP A 74 -2.40 15.77 -4.07
CA ASP A 74 -1.77 16.38 -5.25
C ASP A 74 -0.23 16.48 -5.20
N THR A 75 0.37 16.27 -4.03
CA THR A 75 1.81 16.52 -3.80
C THR A 75 2.55 15.37 -3.13
N VAL A 76 1.85 14.49 -2.41
CA VAL A 76 2.45 13.41 -1.64
C VAL A 76 1.57 12.16 -1.65
N MET A 77 2.23 11.00 -1.66
CA MET A 77 1.64 9.68 -1.39
C MET A 77 2.34 9.08 -0.16
N VAL A 78 1.57 8.58 0.79
CA VAL A 78 2.10 7.93 2.01
C VAL A 78 1.34 6.65 2.31
N SER A 79 2.01 5.69 2.94
CA SER A 79 1.36 4.49 3.46
C SER A 79 1.26 4.53 4.99
N ALA A 80 0.21 3.97 5.56
CA ALA A 80 0.10 3.80 7.00
C ALA A 80 1.04 2.71 7.57
N VAL A 81 1.45 1.76 6.72
CA VAL A 81 2.25 0.58 7.13
C VAL A 81 3.73 0.68 6.76
N SER A 82 4.09 1.68 5.97
CA SER A 82 5.47 1.95 5.59
C SER A 82 5.84 3.42 5.79
N PRO A 83 7.04 3.70 6.32
CA PRO A 83 7.58 5.05 6.39
C PRO A 83 8.02 5.63 5.04
N GLU A 84 7.99 4.85 3.96
CA GLU A 84 8.29 5.38 2.63
C GLU A 84 7.15 6.27 2.12
N SER A 85 7.52 7.16 1.21
CA SER A 85 6.64 8.16 0.61
C SER A 85 7.03 8.46 -0.84
N ALA A 86 6.04 8.91 -1.60
CA ALA A 86 6.24 9.53 -2.91
C ALA A 86 5.95 11.02 -2.82
N PHE A 87 6.73 11.84 -3.51
CA PHE A 87 6.57 13.29 -3.56
C PHE A 87 6.63 13.80 -4.98
N ARG A 88 5.81 14.81 -5.27
CA ARG A 88 5.86 15.53 -6.53
C ARG A 88 7.08 16.45 -6.55
N ARG A 89 7.88 16.39 -7.62
CA ARG A 89 9.06 17.25 -7.76
C ARG A 89 8.65 18.66 -8.14
N ALA A 90 9.31 19.66 -7.54
CA ALA A 90 9.01 21.06 -7.80
C ALA A 90 9.16 21.41 -9.30
N GLY A 91 8.12 22.03 -9.87
CA GLY A 91 8.13 22.52 -11.25
C GLY A 91 7.97 21.46 -12.34
N LYS A 92 7.65 20.20 -11.98
CA LYS A 92 7.37 19.12 -12.94
C LYS A 92 6.14 18.32 -12.52
N ASP A 93 5.52 17.66 -13.48
CA ASP A 93 4.47 16.66 -13.24
C ASP A 93 5.07 15.28 -12.87
N ASN A 94 6.36 15.26 -12.50
CA ASN A 94 7.11 14.07 -12.17
C ASN A 94 7.07 13.82 -10.66
N TRP A 95 6.98 12.55 -10.31
CA TRP A 95 7.03 12.04 -8.94
C TRP A 95 8.40 11.44 -8.65
N GLY A 96 8.79 11.43 -7.39
CA GLY A 96 9.93 10.69 -6.88
C GLY A 96 9.51 9.84 -5.69
N LEU A 97 10.16 8.70 -5.51
CA LEU A 97 10.02 7.86 -4.32
C LEU A 97 11.20 8.11 -3.39
N SER A 98 10.94 8.11 -2.09
CA SER A 98 11.96 8.24 -1.04
C SER A 98 13.00 7.11 -1.04
N TRP A 99 12.61 5.90 -1.48
CA TRP A 99 13.50 4.74 -1.65
C TRP A 99 14.06 4.58 -3.08
N LEU A 100 13.60 5.41 -4.03
CA LEU A 100 14.11 5.44 -5.41
C LEU A 100 14.28 6.89 -5.89
N PRO A 101 15.20 7.65 -5.27
CA PRO A 101 15.31 9.10 -5.48
C PRO A 101 15.92 9.48 -6.83
N ASP A 102 16.55 8.54 -7.54
CA ASP A 102 17.24 8.85 -8.80
C ASP A 102 16.35 8.73 -10.05
N ARG A 103 15.06 8.41 -9.87
CA ARG A 103 14.10 8.30 -10.97
C ARG A 103 13.04 9.40 -10.94
N ASP A 104 12.77 9.95 -12.12
CA ASP A 104 11.59 10.75 -12.42
C ASP A 104 10.48 9.77 -12.83
N LEU A 105 9.40 9.69 -12.04
CA LEU A 105 8.30 8.75 -12.21
C LEU A 105 7.02 9.47 -12.62
N THR A 106 6.12 8.77 -13.31
CA THR A 106 4.74 9.23 -13.46
C THR A 106 3.96 9.01 -12.16
N PHE A 107 2.76 9.61 -12.05
CA PHE A 107 1.85 9.33 -10.93
C PHE A 107 1.59 7.83 -10.75
N THR A 108 1.25 7.13 -11.84
CA THR A 108 0.96 5.69 -11.82
C THR A 108 2.16 4.87 -11.34
N GLN A 109 3.37 5.24 -11.79
CA GLN A 109 4.60 4.57 -11.35
C GLN A 109 4.90 4.84 -9.87
N ALA A 110 4.73 6.07 -9.41
CA ALA A 110 4.89 6.40 -8.00
C ALA A 110 3.92 5.60 -7.13
N LEU A 111 2.65 5.52 -7.55
CA LEU A 111 1.66 4.72 -6.83
C LEU A 111 2.02 3.22 -6.84
N ALA A 112 2.48 2.69 -7.97
CA ALA A 112 2.94 1.31 -8.06
C ALA A 112 4.11 1.03 -7.10
N GLY A 113 5.05 1.98 -6.98
CA GLY A 113 6.14 1.89 -6.01
C GLY A 113 5.69 1.96 -4.55
N MET A 114 4.66 2.76 -4.24
CA MET A 114 4.05 2.80 -2.91
C MET A 114 3.33 1.49 -2.58
N GLU A 115 2.63 0.89 -3.55
CA GLU A 115 1.95 -0.39 -3.36
C GLU A 115 2.95 -1.55 -3.21
N LEU A 116 4.04 -1.54 -3.99
CA LEU A 116 5.11 -2.52 -3.89
C LEU A 116 5.74 -2.51 -2.50
N ASP A 117 6.10 -1.33 -2.01
CA ASP A 117 6.69 -1.15 -0.68
C ASP A 117 5.72 -1.59 0.44
N ARG A 118 4.43 -1.26 0.32
CA ARG A 118 3.38 -1.72 1.24
C ARG A 118 3.30 -3.25 1.32
N LEU A 119 3.32 -3.93 0.17
CA LEU A 119 3.26 -5.39 0.11
C LEU A 119 4.50 -6.04 0.73
N LEU A 120 5.68 -5.50 0.44
CA LEU A 120 6.95 -5.99 1.01
C LEU A 120 7.07 -5.73 2.52
N SER A 121 6.38 -4.72 3.03
CA SER A 121 6.35 -4.40 4.47
C SER A 121 5.51 -5.40 5.29
N ASN A 122 4.70 -6.26 4.65
CA ASN A 122 3.89 -7.26 5.34
C ASN A 122 4.49 -8.68 5.24
N PRO A 123 5.14 -9.19 6.30
CA PRO A 123 5.79 -10.51 6.27
C PRO A 123 4.80 -11.67 6.13
N GLU A 124 3.53 -11.50 6.52
CA GLU A 124 2.49 -12.53 6.41
C GLU A 124 2.16 -12.86 4.94
N LEU A 125 2.42 -11.93 4.02
CA LEU A 125 2.18 -12.10 2.59
C LEU A 125 3.36 -12.71 1.83
N ALA A 126 4.50 -12.94 2.50
CA ALA A 126 5.73 -13.37 1.85
C ALA A 126 5.65 -14.77 1.19
N HIS A 127 4.69 -15.60 1.57
CA HIS A 127 4.49 -16.95 1.02
C HIS A 127 3.30 -17.03 0.05
N ASP A 128 2.58 -15.93 -0.17
CA ASP A 128 1.41 -15.90 -1.03
C ASP A 128 1.80 -15.73 -2.51
N ALA A 129 1.47 -16.73 -3.32
CA ALA A 129 1.75 -16.73 -4.76
C ALA A 129 1.04 -15.58 -5.49
N THR A 130 -0.14 -15.14 -5.03
CA THR A 130 -0.84 -14.02 -5.66
C THR A 130 -0.16 -12.68 -5.38
N THR A 131 0.38 -12.52 -4.17
CA THR A 131 1.22 -11.38 -3.80
C THR A 131 2.51 -11.34 -4.63
N HIS A 132 3.18 -12.47 -4.85
CA HIS A 132 4.38 -12.51 -5.71
C HIS A 132 4.07 -12.07 -7.14
N ALA A 133 2.99 -12.57 -7.75
CA ALA A 133 2.58 -12.14 -9.08
C ALA A 133 2.24 -10.63 -9.14
N ARG A 134 1.64 -10.09 -8.06
CA ARG A 134 1.37 -8.66 -7.95
C ARG A 134 2.65 -7.83 -7.83
N LEU A 135 3.63 -8.30 -7.03
CA LEU A 135 4.94 -7.66 -6.90
C LEU A 135 5.67 -7.59 -8.24
N ASP A 136 5.64 -8.68 -9.03
CA ASP A 136 6.24 -8.70 -10.37
C ASP A 136 5.61 -7.63 -11.28
N LEU A 137 4.28 -7.55 -11.33
CA LEU A 137 3.58 -6.54 -12.13
C LEU A 137 3.91 -5.10 -11.70
N LEU A 138 4.01 -4.84 -10.40
CA LEU A 138 4.33 -3.51 -9.88
C LEU A 138 5.80 -3.13 -10.16
N ALA A 139 6.72 -4.10 -10.03
CA ALA A 139 8.13 -3.89 -10.31
C ALA A 139 8.39 -3.67 -11.81
N ASP A 140 7.67 -4.38 -12.68
CA ASP A 140 7.70 -4.17 -14.13
C ASP A 140 7.25 -2.75 -14.52
N GLN A 141 6.21 -2.21 -13.86
CA GLN A 141 5.78 -0.81 -14.08
C GLN A 141 6.85 0.21 -13.71
N LEU A 142 7.71 -0.12 -12.74
CA LEU A 142 8.87 0.69 -12.35
C LEU A 142 10.09 0.45 -13.25
N GLY A 143 10.07 -0.56 -14.12
CA GLY A 143 11.22 -0.99 -14.90
C GLY A 143 12.36 -1.50 -14.01
N LEU A 144 12.02 -2.31 -13.01
CA LEU A 144 12.94 -2.90 -12.03
C LEU A 144 12.55 -4.36 -11.76
N PRO A 145 13.50 -5.30 -11.58
CA PRO A 145 13.20 -6.60 -11.02
C PRO A 145 12.78 -6.48 -9.54
N VAL A 146 11.87 -7.33 -9.07
CA VAL A 146 11.43 -7.36 -7.65
C VAL A 146 12.62 -7.47 -6.69
N ALA A 147 13.60 -8.34 -7.00
CA ALA A 147 14.79 -8.51 -6.17
C ALA A 147 15.60 -7.21 -5.99
N GLN A 148 15.65 -6.36 -7.03
CA GLN A 148 16.30 -5.06 -6.95
C GLN A 148 15.53 -4.10 -6.05
N ALA A 149 14.19 -4.08 -6.16
CA ALA A 149 13.35 -3.25 -5.29
C ALA A 149 13.49 -3.65 -3.81
N VAL A 150 13.49 -4.96 -3.52
CA VAL A 150 13.74 -5.50 -2.17
C VAL A 150 15.10 -5.06 -1.64
N THR A 151 16.14 -5.08 -2.48
CA THR A 151 17.49 -4.66 -2.09
C THR A 151 17.51 -3.18 -1.69
N LEU A 152 16.94 -2.30 -2.52
CA LEU A 152 16.89 -0.86 -2.26
C LEU A 152 16.12 -0.52 -0.97
N LEU A 153 14.98 -1.18 -0.76
CA LEU A 153 14.17 -0.99 0.46
C LEU A 153 14.89 -1.53 1.71
N SER A 154 15.61 -2.64 1.58
CA SER A 154 16.41 -3.19 2.69
C SER A 154 17.58 -2.28 3.06
N GLU A 155 18.29 -1.73 2.06
CA GLU A 155 19.34 -0.74 2.26
C GLU A 155 18.78 0.49 2.99
N ARG A 156 17.59 0.96 2.58
CA ARG A 156 16.92 2.09 3.21
C ARG A 156 16.54 1.84 4.67
N LEU A 157 16.04 0.63 4.97
CA LEU A 157 15.75 0.21 6.34
C LEU A 157 17.01 0.24 7.21
N VAL A 158 18.14 -0.26 6.70
CA VAL A 158 19.43 -0.26 7.40
C VAL A 158 19.94 1.16 7.63
N GLU A 159 19.87 2.03 6.62
CA GLU A 159 20.23 3.46 6.75
C GLU A 159 19.46 4.14 7.88
N ARG A 160 18.14 3.88 7.99
CA ARG A 160 17.32 4.42 9.07
C ARG A 160 17.70 3.86 10.44
N MET A 161 17.91 2.55 10.55
CA MET A 161 18.33 1.94 11.82
C MET A 161 19.65 2.55 12.32
N HIS A 162 20.56 2.89 11.41
CA HIS A 162 21.79 3.61 11.74
C HIS A 162 21.54 5.08 12.12
N ALA A 163 20.63 5.78 11.43
CA ALA A 163 20.26 7.16 11.77
C ALA A 163 19.58 7.28 13.14
N ASP A 164 18.69 6.35 13.48
CA ASP A 164 18.00 6.29 14.78
C ASP A 164 18.97 5.94 15.91
N SER A 165 19.93 5.05 15.65
CA SER A 165 21.00 4.73 16.61
C SER A 165 21.96 5.90 16.82
N SER A 166 22.24 6.69 15.78
CA SER A 166 23.13 7.85 15.84
C SER A 166 22.49 9.03 16.59
N THR A 167 21.19 9.26 16.39
CA THR A 167 20.44 10.29 17.12
C THR A 167 20.25 9.93 18.60
N ALA A 168 20.07 8.65 18.94
CA ALA A 168 20.03 8.21 20.34
C ALA A 168 21.36 8.41 21.09
N VAL A 169 22.50 8.29 20.41
CA VAL A 169 23.84 8.51 20.99
C VAL A 169 24.15 10.01 21.16
N GLN A 170 23.67 10.87 20.27
CA GLN A 170 23.89 12.33 20.33
C GLN A 170 23.05 13.05 21.41
N VAL A 171 21.97 12.44 21.91
CA VAL A 171 21.16 13.00 23.02
C VAL A 171 21.76 12.67 24.41
N SER A 172 22.82 11.86 24.47
CA SER A 172 23.51 11.49 25.72
C SER A 172 24.81 12.31 25.94
N GLY A 173 24.67 13.64 26.01
CA GLY A 173 25.70 14.59 26.48
C GLY A 173 25.32 16.03 26.09
N PRO A 174 25.12 16.99 27.03
CA PRO A 174 25.98 17.25 28.17
C PRO A 174 25.21 17.31 29.51
N ARG A 175 24.94 16.15 30.12
CA ARG A 175 24.47 16.11 31.53
C ARG A 175 25.62 16.33 32.54
N LYS A 176 26.88 16.31 32.09
CA LYS A 176 28.05 16.62 32.92
C LYS A 176 28.25 18.12 33.17
N GLU A 177 27.89 19.00 32.23
CA GLU A 177 28.07 20.45 32.43
C GLU A 177 27.05 21.06 33.41
N LEU A 178 25.92 20.38 33.63
CA LEU A 178 24.91 20.82 34.62
C LEU A 178 25.25 20.41 36.06
N ILE A 179 26.11 19.41 36.26
CA ILE A 179 26.48 18.92 37.60
C ILE A 179 27.69 19.69 38.14
N ASP A 180 28.68 20.02 37.30
CA ASP A 180 29.83 20.84 37.71
C ASP A 180 29.44 22.30 37.99
N ARG A 181 28.28 22.76 37.51
CA ARG A 181 27.72 24.09 37.79
C ARG A 181 26.98 24.19 39.13
N TRP A 182 26.67 23.05 39.77
CA TRP A 182 25.91 22.98 41.02
C TRP A 182 26.72 22.49 42.23
N LEU A 183 27.97 22.08 42.03
CA LEU A 183 28.89 21.64 43.10
C LEU A 183 30.14 22.54 43.23
N GLY A 184 29.98 23.83 42.89
CA GLY A 184 30.82 24.91 43.41
C GLY A 184 30.24 25.45 44.71
#